data_AF-A0A520JTP4-F1
#
_entry.id   AF-A0A520JTP4-F1
#
_cell.length_a   1.000
_cell.length_b   1.000
_cell.length_c   1.000
_cell.angle_alpha   90.00
_cell.angle_beta   90.00
_cell.angle_gamma   90.00
#
_symmetry.space_group_name_H-M   'P 1'
#
loop_
_entity.id
_entity.type
_entity.pdbx_description
1 polymer ?
#
loop_
_entity_poly.entity_id
_entity_poly.type
_entity_poly.pdbx_seq_one_letter_code
_entity_poly.pdbx_strand_id
1 'polypeptide(L)'
;METTITLMFCQIIIRIPVPDYGQLVKIRENGRVVRKEKRTIYGNPDPGDMETTDVENYNRILRERIGGLVRKTKCFSKRRQMLEYSLHMFQFYWNFINEFKRRTSPAMLEGLADHLWTWHEFFYFQSTISD
;
A
#
# COMPACT_ATOMS: atom_id res chain seq x y z
N MET A 1 2.83 26.88 14.65
CA MET A 1 3.42 25.76 13.90
C MET A 1 2.28 24.90 13.39
N GLU A 2 1.99 24.95 12.09
CA GLU A 2 0.94 24.11 11.49
C GLU A 2 1.53 22.75 11.13
N THR A 3 1.34 21.77 12.02
CA THR A 3 1.74 20.39 11.74
C THR A 3 0.69 19.77 10.82
N THR A 4 0.85 19.94 9.50
CA THR A 4 0.01 19.19 8.55
C THR A 4 0.41 17.72 8.59
N ILE A 5 -0.36 16.91 9.33
CA ILE A 5 -0.22 15.46 9.34
C ILE A 5 -0.65 14.95 7.96
N THR A 6 0.32 14.78 7.06
CA THR A 6 0.08 13.96 5.87
C THR A 6 0.15 12.52 6.36
N LEU A 7 -1.01 11.89 6.60
CA LEU A 7 -1.09 10.46 6.91
C LEU A 7 -0.59 9.69 5.68
N MET A 8 0.71 9.42 5.68
CA MET A 8 1.39 8.64 4.67
C MET A 8 1.27 7.18 5.09
N PHE A 9 0.42 6.43 4.38
CA PHE A 9 0.43 4.97 4.43
C PHE A 9 1.78 4.49 3.89
N CYS A 10 2.72 4.20 4.79
CA CYS A 10 3.90 3.46 4.43
C CYS A 10 3.45 2.01 4.19
N GLN A 11 3.77 1.53 3.00
CA GLN A 11 3.46 0.19 2.50
C GLN A 11 3.89 -0.87 3.52
N ILE A 12 2.98 -1.72 3.98
CA ILE A 12 3.36 -3.06 4.48
C ILE A 12 2.81 -4.08 3.53
N ILE A 13 3.78 -4.67 2.86
CA ILE A 13 3.76 -6.00 2.31
C ILE A 13 3.24 -6.94 3.40
N ILE A 14 1.99 -7.39 3.23
CA ILE A 14 1.46 -8.73 3.55
C ILE A 14 2.15 -9.41 4.76
N ARG A 15 2.15 -8.77 5.93
CA ARG A 15 2.26 -9.46 7.22
C ARG A 15 0.93 -9.29 7.94
N ILE A 16 0.09 -10.30 7.80
CA ILE A 16 -1.11 -10.51 8.62
C ILE A 16 -0.71 -11.61 9.61
N PRO A 17 -0.96 -11.48 10.93
CA PRO A 17 -1.99 -10.64 11.56
C PRO A 17 -1.56 -9.24 12.04
N VAL A 18 -0.27 -8.93 12.15
CA VAL A 18 0.20 -7.60 12.63
C VAL A 18 1.02 -6.90 11.53
N PRO A 19 0.52 -5.81 10.95
CA PRO A 19 1.27 -5.06 9.93
C PRO A 19 2.34 -4.17 10.56
N ASP A 20 3.52 -4.11 9.95
CA ASP A 20 4.63 -3.22 10.32
C ASP A 20 4.37 -1.73 9.97
N TYR A 21 3.39 -1.10 10.61
CA TYR A 21 2.96 0.26 10.25
C TYR A 21 3.90 1.38 10.72
N GLY A 22 4.55 2.03 9.76
CA GLY A 22 5.28 3.28 9.94
C GLY A 22 4.52 4.50 9.39
N GLN A 23 4.63 5.62 10.10
CA GLN A 23 4.12 6.93 9.71
C GLN A 23 5.28 7.89 9.42
N LEU A 24 5.25 8.60 8.28
CA LEU A 24 6.16 9.71 7.99
C LEU A 24 5.41 11.04 8.05
N VAL A 25 5.82 11.93 8.95
CA VAL A 25 5.22 13.24 9.18
C VAL A 25 6.13 14.34 8.62
N LYS A 26 5.65 15.08 7.63
CA LYS A 26 6.33 16.30 7.14
C LYS A 26 5.95 17.48 8.02
N ILE A 27 6.93 18.05 8.73
CA ILE A 27 6.71 19.22 9.57
C ILE A 27 6.98 20.47 8.74
N ARG A 28 5.98 21.36 8.73
CA ARG A 28 5.98 22.58 7.92
C ARG A 28 6.00 23.83 8.80
N GLU A 29 6.78 24.81 8.38
CA GLU A 29 6.80 26.16 8.95
C GLU A 29 6.78 27.16 7.81
N ASN A 30 5.91 28.17 7.89
CA ASN A 30 5.73 29.19 6.84
C ASN A 30 5.51 28.61 5.43
N GLY A 31 4.75 27.52 5.33
CA GLY A 31 4.44 26.84 4.05
C GLY A 31 5.57 26.00 3.47
N ARG A 32 6.76 25.96 4.09
CA ARG A 32 7.91 25.15 3.64
C ARG A 32 8.06 23.92 4.52
N VAL A 33 8.49 22.80 3.93
CA VAL A 33 8.83 21.58 4.68
C VAL A 33 10.19 21.79 5.34
N VAL A 34 10.24 21.83 6.66
CA VAL A 34 11.46 22.07 7.43
C VAL A 34 12.13 20.76 7.83
N ARG A 35 11.33 19.76 8.23
CA ARG A 35 11.86 18.45 8.66
C ARG A 35 10.87 17.31 8.39
N LYS A 36 11.38 16.09 8.43
CA LYS A 36 10.60 14.85 8.31
C LYS A 36 10.79 14.04 9.59
N GLU A 37 9.70 13.60 10.18
CA GLU A 37 9.70 12.75 11.37
C GLU A 37 9.17 11.36 10.97
N LYS A 38 9.92 10.30 11.26
CA LYS A 38 9.47 8.91 11.08
C LYS A 38 9.01 8.38 12.43
N ARG A 39 7.81 7.81 12.48
CA ARG A 39 7.21 7.26 13.70
C ARG A 39 6.73 5.84 13.40
N THR A 40 7.18 4.88 14.19
CA THR A 40 6.61 3.52 14.16
C THR A 40 5.33 3.51 14.97
N ILE A 41 4.25 2.99 14.38
CA ILE A 41 2.95 2.87 15.03
C ILE A 41 2.66 1.41 15.37
N TYR A 42 2.91 0.49 14.45
CA TYR A 42 2.75 -0.95 14.67
C TYR A 42 3.97 -1.73 14.15
N GLY A 43 4.28 -2.84 14.80
CA GLY A 43 5.37 -3.74 14.38
C GLY A 43 6.77 -3.11 14.46
N ASN A 44 7.67 -3.54 13.58
CA ASN A 44 9.04 -3.06 13.48
C ASN A 44 9.42 -2.78 12.00
N PRO A 45 8.84 -1.75 11.36
CA PRO A 45 9.21 -1.35 10.02
C PRO A 45 10.65 -0.88 9.95
N ASP A 46 11.36 -1.25 8.89
CA ASP A 46 12.69 -0.70 8.60
C ASP A 46 12.56 0.80 8.31
N PRO A 47 13.22 1.68 9.09
CA PRO A 47 13.23 3.11 8.81
C PRO A 47 13.76 3.45 7.40
N GLY A 48 14.59 2.59 6.80
CA GLY A 48 15.11 2.75 5.44
C GLY A 48 14.01 2.76 4.38
N ASP A 49 13.03 1.86 4.52
CA ASP A 49 11.91 1.73 3.58
C ASP A 49 10.87 2.86 3.71
N MET A 50 10.94 3.62 4.80
CA MET A 50 10.07 4.75 5.07
C MET A 50 10.57 6.03 4.37
N GLU A 51 10.67 6.04 3.05
CA GLU A 51 11.01 7.23 2.28
C GLU A 51 9.79 8.00 1.77
N THR A 52 9.90 9.33 1.72
CA THR A 52 8.81 10.16 1.19
C THR A 52 8.52 9.88 -0.28
N THR A 53 9.54 9.60 -1.07
CA THR A 53 9.41 9.41 -2.51
C THR A 53 8.58 8.19 -2.82
N ASP A 54 8.87 7.08 -2.14
CA ASP A 54 8.16 5.81 -2.34
C ASP A 54 6.69 5.91 -1.89
N VAL A 55 6.45 6.53 -0.73
CA VAL A 55 5.07 6.70 -0.24
C VAL A 55 4.27 7.67 -1.12
N GLU A 56 4.87 8.76 -1.59
CA GLU A 56 4.20 9.71 -2.49
C GLU A 56 3.92 9.07 -3.86
N ASN A 57 4.87 8.28 -4.36
CA ASN A 57 4.71 7.53 -5.60
C ASN A 57 3.61 6.48 -5.49
N TYR A 58 3.59 5.70 -4.41
CA TYR A 58 2.53 4.71 -4.19
C TYR A 58 1.14 5.35 -4.07
N ASN A 59 1.04 6.46 -3.33
CA ASN A 59 -0.21 7.23 -3.24
C ASN A 59 -0.66 7.80 -4.59
N ARG A 60 0.30 8.17 -5.46
CA ARG A 60 0.00 8.59 -6.83
C ARG A 60 -0.57 7.42 -7.64
N ILE A 61 0.10 6.27 -7.62
CA ILE A 61 -0.34 5.05 -8.33
C ILE A 61 -1.74 4.63 -7.86
N LEU A 62 -1.99 4.60 -6.55
CA LEU A 62 -3.29 4.28 -5.98
C LEU A 62 -4.40 5.18 -6.53
N ARG A 63 -4.15 6.50 -6.60
CA ARG A 63 -5.12 7.46 -7.15
C ARG A 63 -5.31 7.31 -8.66
N GLU A 64 -4.25 7.00 -9.40
CA GLU A 64 -4.34 6.77 -10.85
C GLU A 64 -5.12 5.49 -11.18
N ARG A 65 -4.98 4.44 -10.35
CA ARG A 65 -5.59 3.12 -10.60
C ARG A 65 -6.97 2.97 -9.98
N ILE A 66 -7.23 3.61 -8.84
CA ILE A 66 -8.51 3.54 -8.11
C ILE A 66 -9.21 4.90 -8.20
N GLY A 67 -10.05 5.05 -9.24
CA GLY A 67 -10.77 6.30 -9.49
C GLY A 67 -11.67 6.76 -8.32
N GLY A 68 -12.16 5.83 -7.50
CA GLY A 68 -12.94 6.12 -6.30
C GLY A 68 -12.19 6.90 -5.21
N LEU A 69 -10.85 6.90 -5.24
CA LEU A 69 -10.02 7.69 -4.31
C LEU A 69 -9.82 9.15 -4.77
N VAL A 70 -10.15 9.47 -6.03
CA VAL A 70 -9.86 10.78 -6.63
C VAL A 70 -11.08 11.70 -6.61
N ARG A 71 -12.28 11.19 -6.91
CA ARG A 71 -13.48 12.01 -7.09
C ARG A 71 -14.53 11.67 -6.03
N LYS A 72 -14.88 12.64 -5.19
CA LYS A 72 -15.92 12.48 -4.15
C LYS A 72 -17.34 12.34 -4.72
N THR A 73 -17.59 12.92 -5.89
CA THR A 73 -18.94 12.98 -6.50
C THR A 73 -19.22 11.88 -7.51
N LYS A 74 -18.17 11.34 -8.16
CA LYS A 74 -18.27 10.36 -9.24
C LYS A 74 -17.35 9.18 -8.92
N CYS A 75 -17.84 7.96 -9.10
CA CYS A 75 -17.11 6.71 -8.83
C CYS A 75 -16.80 6.42 -7.35
N PHE A 76 -17.45 7.10 -6.39
CA PHE A 76 -17.33 6.74 -4.98
C PHE A 76 -18.07 5.42 -4.69
N SER A 77 -17.46 4.56 -3.88
CA SER A 77 -18.11 3.36 -3.37
C SER A 77 -19.20 3.76 -2.38
N LYS A 78 -20.46 3.42 -2.65
CA LYS A 78 -21.59 3.69 -1.74
C LYS A 78 -21.48 2.95 -0.41
N ARG A 79 -20.76 1.83 -0.39
CA ARG A 79 -20.51 1.01 0.80
C ARG A 79 -19.01 0.97 1.06
N ARG A 80 -18.61 1.11 2.33
CA ARG A 80 -17.20 1.04 2.77
C ARG A 80 -16.52 -0.26 2.30
N GLN A 81 -17.18 -1.40 2.51
CA GLN A 81 -16.68 -2.72 2.11
C GLN A 81 -16.31 -2.81 0.63
N MET A 82 -17.03 -2.11 -0.26
CA MET A 82 -16.73 -2.15 -1.69
C MET A 82 -15.44 -1.41 -2.03
N LEU A 83 -15.13 -0.33 -1.29
CA LEU A 83 -13.83 0.33 -1.41
C LEU A 83 -12.71 -0.57 -0.87
N GLU A 84 -12.95 -1.26 0.25
CA GLU A 84 -12.00 -2.21 0.83
C GLU A 84 -11.70 -3.35 -0.13
N TYR A 85 -12.70 -3.97 -0.74
CA TYR A 85 -12.50 -5.02 -1.75
C TYR A 85 -11.71 -4.51 -2.96
N SER A 86 -11.99 -3.29 -3.43
CA SER A 86 -11.20 -2.68 -4.51
C SER A 86 -9.74 -2.45 -4.12
N LEU A 87 -9.49 -2.04 -2.86
CA LEU A 87 -8.14 -1.86 -2.32
C LEU A 87 -7.42 -3.21 -2.19
N HIS A 88 -8.07 -4.23 -1.64
CA HIS A 88 -7.50 -5.58 -1.52
C HIS A 88 -7.17 -6.18 -2.88
N MET A 89 -8.07 -6.04 -3.86
CA MET A 89 -7.82 -6.50 -5.23
C MET A 89 -6.61 -5.79 -5.86
N PHE A 90 -6.53 -4.46 -5.70
CA PHE A 90 -5.38 -3.70 -6.20
C PHE A 90 -4.08 -4.09 -5.51
N GLN A 91 -4.11 -4.26 -4.18
CA GLN A 91 -2.95 -4.65 -3.39
C GLN A 91 -2.44 -6.04 -3.77
N PHE A 92 -3.35 -7.00 -4.01
CA PHE A 92 -3.01 -8.32 -4.52
C PHE A 92 -2.35 -8.23 -5.90
N TYR A 93 -2.99 -7.52 -6.83
CA TYR A 93 -2.44 -7.30 -8.16
C TYR A 93 -1.03 -6.70 -8.10
N TRP A 94 -0.83 -5.66 -7.29
CA TRP A 94 0.45 -4.97 -7.18
C TRP A 94 1.56 -5.84 -6.59
N ASN A 95 1.22 -6.70 -5.62
CA ASN A 95 2.20 -7.50 -4.88
C ASN A 95 2.51 -8.86 -5.53
N PHE A 96 1.52 -9.50 -6.17
CA PHE A 96 1.66 -10.87 -6.67
C PHE A 96 1.72 -10.96 -8.20
N ILE A 97 0.99 -10.10 -8.92
CA ILE A 97 0.84 -10.18 -10.38
C ILE A 97 1.74 -9.16 -11.10
N ASN A 98 1.85 -7.95 -10.59
CA ASN A 98 2.61 -6.89 -11.25
C ASN A 98 4.12 -7.15 -11.15
N GLU A 99 4.79 -7.16 -12.31
CA GLU A 99 6.24 -7.29 -12.37
C GLU A 99 6.89 -6.00 -11.86
N PHE A 100 7.68 -6.10 -10.79
CA PHE A 100 8.38 -4.95 -10.23
C PHE A 100 9.78 -4.81 -10.82
N LYS A 101 10.59 -5.87 -10.79
CA LYS A 101 11.97 -5.84 -11.32
C LYS A 101 12.43 -7.23 -11.76
N ARG A 102 12.95 -7.38 -12.99
CA ARG A 102 13.57 -8.63 -13.49
C ARG A 102 12.71 -9.87 -13.20
N ARG A 103 11.43 -9.86 -13.57
CA ARG A 103 10.47 -10.95 -13.35
C ARG A 103 10.24 -11.34 -11.89
N THR A 104 10.48 -10.43 -10.95
CA THR A 104 10.14 -10.61 -9.53
C THR A 104 8.99 -9.70 -9.13
N SER A 105 8.11 -10.23 -8.29
CA SER A 105 7.05 -9.48 -7.63
C SER A 105 7.45 -9.16 -6.18
N PRO A 106 6.87 -8.12 -5.55
CA PRO A 106 7.12 -7.83 -4.14
C PRO A 106 6.86 -9.04 -3.22
N ALA A 107 5.84 -9.85 -3.51
CA ALA A 107 5.57 -11.07 -2.76
C ALA A 107 6.70 -12.10 -2.87
N MET A 108 7.37 -12.19 -4.01
CA MET A 108 8.53 -13.08 -4.19
C MET A 108 9.77 -12.60 -3.42
N LEU A 109 10.02 -11.29 -3.38
CA LEU A 109 11.15 -10.72 -2.64
C LEU A 109 11.07 -11.00 -1.14
N GLU A 110 9.84 -11.13 -0.64
CA GLU A 110 9.53 -11.37 0.77
C GLU A 110 9.33 -12.88 1.06
N GLY A 111 9.50 -13.74 0.06
CA GLY A 111 9.36 -15.18 0.20
C GLY A 111 7.92 -15.68 0.42
N LEU A 112 6.92 -14.86 0.09
CA LEU A 112 5.49 -15.22 0.20
C LEU A 112 4.95 -15.93 -1.04
N ALA A 113 5.65 -15.84 -2.16
CA ALA A 113 5.31 -16.50 -3.41
C ALA A 113 6.58 -17.00 -4.12
N ASP A 114 6.49 -18.17 -4.75
CA ASP A 114 7.62 -18.77 -5.47
C ASP A 114 7.70 -18.30 -6.92
N HIS A 115 6.61 -17.74 -7.46
CA HIS A 115 6.48 -17.29 -8.83
C HIS A 115 5.59 -16.05 -8.96
N LEU A 116 5.62 -15.45 -10.15
CA LEU A 116 4.75 -14.34 -10.49
C LEU A 116 3.36 -14.88 -10.83
N TRP A 117 2.35 -14.40 -10.11
CA TRP A 117 0.98 -14.88 -10.26
C TRP A 117 0.34 -14.35 -11.54
N THR A 118 -0.55 -15.15 -12.11
CA THR A 118 -1.43 -14.75 -13.20
C THR A 118 -2.87 -14.57 -12.70
N TRP A 119 -3.66 -13.81 -13.46
CA TRP A 119 -5.10 -13.71 -13.18
C TRP A 119 -5.80 -15.07 -13.25
N HIS A 120 -5.35 -15.96 -14.13
CA HIS A 120 -5.89 -17.31 -14.24
C HIS A 120 -5.68 -18.07 -12.93
N GLU A 121 -4.44 -18.10 -12.43
CA GLU A 121 -4.15 -18.74 -11.14
C GLU A 121 -4.97 -18.11 -10.02
N PHE A 122 -5.03 -16.78 -9.92
CA PHE A 122 -5.80 -16.12 -8.87
C PHE A 122 -7.29 -16.51 -8.85
N PHE A 123 -7.96 -16.56 -10.01
CA PHE A 123 -9.39 -16.89 -10.07
C PHE A 123 -9.69 -18.38 -9.91
N TYR A 124 -8.77 -19.26 -10.31
CA TYR A 124 -8.95 -20.71 -10.26
C TYR A 124 -8.16 -21.38 -9.14
N PHE A 125 -7.50 -20.60 -8.28
CA PHE A 125 -6.76 -21.13 -7.14
C PHE A 125 -7.72 -21.86 -6.20
N GLN A 126 -7.57 -23.17 -6.13
CA GLN A 126 -8.32 -23.99 -5.18
C GLN A 126 -7.68 -23.80 -3.81
N SER A 127 -8.26 -22.91 -3.02
CA SER A 127 -7.93 -22.84 -1.61
C SER A 127 -8.58 -24.05 -0.92
N THR A 128 -7.76 -24.96 -0.39
CA THR A 128 -8.21 -25.92 0.63
C THR A 128 -8.43 -25.14 1.91
N ILE A 129 -9.57 -24.45 1.98
CA ILE A 129 -10.06 -23.89 3.24
C ILE A 129 -10.55 -25.10 4.03
N SER A 130 -9.71 -25.62 4.91
CA SER A 130 -10.18 -26.50 5.97
C SER A 130 -10.96 -25.63 6.95
N ASP A 131 -12.27 -25.90 7.06
CA ASP A 131 -13.17 -25.31 8.06
C ASP A 131 -12.74 -25.64 9.49
#